data_AF-A0A834A5R6-F1
#
_entry.id   AF-A0A834A5R6-F1
#
_cell.length_a   1.000
_cell.length_b   1.000
_cell.length_c   1.000
_cell.angle_alpha   90.00
_cell.angle_beta   90.00
_cell.angle_gamma   90.00
#
_symmetry.space_group_name_H-M   'P 1'
#
loop_
_entity.id
_entity.type
_entity.pdbx_description
1 polymer ?
#
loop_
_entity_poly.entity_id
_entity_poly.type
_entity_poly.pdbx_seq_one_letter_code
_entity_poly.pdbx_strand_id
1 'polypeptide(L)'
;MAVQISKKRKFVADGIFKAELNEFLTRELAEDGYSGVEVRVTPTRTEIIILATRTQNVLGEKGRRIRELTAVVQKRFGFPEGSVELYAEKVATRGLCAIAQAESLRYKLLGGLAVRRVGPKAARSWCLGNSEDRGLSP
;
A
#
# COMPACT_ATOMS: atom_id res chain seq x y z
N MET A 1 -20.12 -18.06 18.23
CA MET A 1 -21.12 -17.05 18.66
C MET A 1 -20.60 -15.68 18.26
N ALA A 2 -21.40 -14.86 17.56
CA ALA A 2 -21.01 -13.49 17.28
C ALA A 2 -21.01 -12.70 18.59
N VAL A 3 -19.86 -12.19 19.00
CA VAL A 3 -19.75 -11.36 20.20
C VAL A 3 -20.59 -10.10 19.97
N GLN A 4 -21.59 -9.85 20.83
CA GLN A 4 -22.34 -8.60 20.76
C GLN A 4 -21.45 -7.46 21.23
N ILE A 5 -20.97 -6.67 20.27
CA ILE A 5 -20.11 -5.50 20.49
C ILE A 5 -20.94 -4.24 20.23
N SER A 6 -20.79 -3.23 21.09
CA SER A 6 -21.45 -1.94 20.87
C SER A 6 -20.97 -1.29 19.56
N LYS A 7 -21.86 -0.58 18.87
CA LYS A 7 -21.52 0.08 17.59
C LYS A 7 -20.26 0.95 17.70
N LYS A 8 -20.12 1.69 18.80
CA LYS A 8 -18.93 2.52 19.07
C LYS A 8 -17.64 1.70 19.15
N ARG A 9 -17.64 0.60 19.92
CA ARG A 9 -16.47 -0.28 20.05
C ARG A 9 -16.15 -0.99 18.73
N LYS A 10 -17.17 -1.33 17.95
CA LYS A 10 -16.99 -1.91 16.61
C LYS A 10 -16.24 -0.96 15.68
N PHE A 11 -16.68 0.30 15.56
CA PHE A 11 -15.98 1.28 14.71
C PHE A 11 -14.54 1.54 15.14
N VAL A 12 -14.29 1.57 16.46
CA VAL A 12 -12.92 1.72 16.97
C VAL A 12 -12.06 0.51 16.62
N ALA A 13 -12.58 -0.72 16.80
CA ALA A 13 -11.86 -1.93 16.44
C ALA A 13 -11.58 -2.01 14.93
N ASP A 14 -12.55 -1.68 14.09
CA ASP A 14 -12.40 -1.64 12.63
C ASP A 14 -11.36 -0.58 12.19
N GLY A 15 -11.32 0.55 12.89
CA GLY A 15 -10.32 1.60 12.67
C GLY A 15 -8.90 1.18 13.06
N ILE A 16 -8.75 0.52 14.21
CA ILE A 16 -7.47 -0.05 14.66
C ILE A 16 -6.99 -1.11 13.66
N PHE A 17 -7.88 -1.99 13.22
CA PHE A 17 -7.58 -3.00 12.20
C PHE A 17 -7.06 -2.36 10.92
N LYS A 18 -7.75 -1.35 10.38
CA LYS A 18 -7.32 -0.64 9.17
C LYS A 18 -5.96 0.06 9.36
N ALA A 19 -5.72 0.66 10.52
CA ALA A 19 -4.47 1.34 10.82
C ALA A 19 -3.29 0.36 10.91
N GLU A 20 -3.47 -0.78 11.57
CA GLU A 20 -2.44 -1.82 11.69
C GLU A 20 -2.13 -2.44 10.32
N LEU A 21 -3.14 -2.74 9.51
CA LEU A 21 -2.96 -3.24 8.14
C LEU A 21 -2.20 -2.23 7.28
N ASN A 22 -2.58 -0.95 7.35
CA ASN A 22 -1.92 0.09 6.58
C ASN A 22 -0.44 0.23 6.97
N GLU A 23 -0.13 0.17 8.27
CA GLU A 23 1.25 0.26 8.76
C GLU A 23 2.10 -0.93 8.30
N PHE A 24 1.55 -2.13 8.42
CA PHE A 24 2.21 -3.36 7.98
C PHE A 24 2.52 -3.32 6.48
N LEU A 25 1.53 -2.98 5.64
CA LEU A 25 1.69 -2.91 4.19
C LEU A 25 2.60 -1.77 3.75
N THR A 26 2.57 -0.62 4.45
CA THR A 26 3.48 0.50 4.16
C THR A 26 4.93 0.07 4.33
N ARG A 27 5.25 -0.70 5.37
CA ARG A 27 6.63 -1.18 5.60
C ARG A 27 7.06 -2.24 4.60
N GLU A 28 6.19 -3.21 4.34
CA GLU A 28 6.51 -4.37 3.50
C GLU A 28 6.57 -4.03 2.00
N LEU A 29 5.73 -3.08 1.55
CA LEU A 29 5.57 -2.70 0.15
C LEU A 29 6.10 -1.29 -0.18
N ALA A 30 6.87 -0.67 0.73
CA ALA A 30 7.48 0.64 0.50
C ALA A 30 8.31 0.67 -0.80
N GLU A 31 9.06 -0.40 -1.05
CA GLU A 31 9.91 -0.50 -2.23
C GLU A 31 9.13 -0.66 -3.52
N ASP A 32 7.89 -1.15 -3.45
CA ASP A 32 7.00 -1.37 -4.58
C ASP A 32 6.10 -0.18 -4.88
N GLY A 33 6.18 0.88 -4.07
CA GLY A 33 5.44 2.13 -4.23
C GLY A 33 4.00 1.95 -3.79
N TYR A 34 3.83 1.59 -2.52
CA TYR A 34 2.54 1.50 -1.85
C TYR A 34 1.91 2.88 -1.72
N SER A 35 0.59 2.95 -1.92
CA SER A 35 -0.17 4.19 -1.87
C SER A 35 -1.26 4.18 -0.82
N GLY A 36 -1.80 3.01 -0.48
CA GLY A 36 -2.90 2.89 0.46
C GLY A 36 -3.59 1.55 0.39
N VAL A 37 -4.52 1.36 1.32
CA VAL A 37 -5.33 0.16 1.43
C VAL A 37 -6.80 0.52 1.60
N GLU A 38 -7.64 -0.14 0.82
CA GLU A 38 -9.08 -0.13 0.98
C GLU A 38 -9.54 -1.48 1.51
N VAL A 39 -10.31 -1.47 2.59
CA VAL A 39 -10.87 -2.67 3.19
C VAL A 39 -12.37 -2.66 2.94
N ARG A 40 -12.88 -3.67 2.24
CA ARG A 40 -14.30 -3.90 2.04
C ARG A 40 -14.71 -5.11 2.86
N VAL A 41 -15.50 -4.86 3.90
CA VAL A 41 -15.98 -5.91 4.80
C VAL A 41 -17.37 -6.35 4.36
N THR A 42 -17.49 -7.56 3.87
CA THR A 42 -18.76 -8.25 3.65
C THR A 42 -18.95 -9.29 4.75
N PRO A 43 -20.18 -9.60 5.19
CA PRO A 43 -20.40 -10.63 6.22
C PRO A 43 -19.81 -12.00 5.87
N THR A 44 -19.67 -12.30 4.58
CA THR A 44 -19.15 -13.57 4.07
C THR A 44 -17.64 -13.54 3.85
N ARG A 45 -17.09 -12.41 3.39
CA ARG A 45 -15.68 -12.26 2.99
C ARG A 45 -15.17 -10.85 3.24
N THR A 46 -13.91 -10.72 3.60
CA THR A 46 -13.22 -9.44 3.70
C THR A 46 -12.26 -9.30 2.53
N GLU A 47 -12.51 -8.30 1.69
CA GLU A 47 -11.67 -7.98 0.54
C GLU A 47 -10.73 -6.82 0.92
N ILE A 48 -9.43 -7.02 0.72
CA ILE A 48 -8.40 -6.02 0.98
C ILE A 48 -7.79 -5.62 -0.36
N ILE A 49 -8.00 -4.38 -0.77
CA ILE A 49 -7.50 -3.84 -2.04
C ILE A 49 -6.27 -2.99 -1.73
N ILE A 50 -5.12 -3.45 -2.20
CA ILE A 50 -3.84 -2.77 -2.09
C ILE A 50 -3.67 -1.86 -3.30
N LEU A 51 -3.54 -0.57 -3.05
CA LEU A 51 -3.23 0.42 -4.07
C LEU A 51 -1.71 0.56 -4.17
N ALA A 52 -1.14 0.14 -5.29
CA ALA A 52 0.29 0.18 -5.52
C ALA A 52 0.62 0.66 -6.94
N THR A 53 1.83 1.22 -7.11
CA THR A 53 2.31 1.65 -8.43
C THR A 53 2.82 0.48 -9.28
N ARG A 54 3.51 -0.49 -8.65
CA ARG A 54 4.02 -1.72 -9.29
C ARG A 54 3.27 -2.95 -8.80
N THR A 55 2.07 -3.16 -9.33
CA THR A 55 1.20 -4.29 -8.95
C THR A 55 1.85 -5.66 -9.21
N GLN A 56 2.69 -5.79 -10.24
CA GLN A 56 3.38 -7.04 -10.57
C GLN A 56 4.31 -7.52 -9.45
N ASN A 57 5.05 -6.61 -8.80
CA ASN A 57 5.94 -6.97 -7.70
C ASN A 57 5.19 -7.36 -6.42
N VAL A 58 4.01 -6.75 -6.21
CA VAL A 58 3.11 -7.08 -5.09
C VAL A 58 2.53 -8.48 -5.27
N LEU A 59 2.17 -8.85 -6.51
CA LEU A 59 1.74 -10.21 -6.86
C LEU A 59 2.90 -11.21 -6.68
N GLY A 60 4.10 -10.84 -7.11
CA GLY A 60 5.29 -11.68 -7.12
C GLY A 60 5.23 -12.80 -8.18
N GLU A 61 6.26 -13.65 -8.21
CA GLU A 61 6.33 -14.75 -9.17
C GLU A 61 5.14 -15.70 -9.01
N LYS A 62 4.34 -15.86 -10.08
CA LYS A 62 3.13 -16.70 -10.09
C LYS A 62 2.16 -16.42 -8.92
N GLY A 63 2.13 -15.21 -8.39
CA GLY A 63 1.27 -14.85 -7.26
C GLY A 63 1.76 -15.38 -5.91
N ARG A 64 3.03 -15.77 -5.78
CA ARG A 64 3.59 -16.30 -4.52
C ARG A 64 3.52 -15.27 -3.40
N ARG A 65 3.94 -14.03 -3.66
CA ARG A 65 4.03 -12.98 -2.63
C ARG A 65 2.65 -12.60 -2.09
N ILE A 66 1.65 -12.48 -2.96
CA ILE A 66 0.28 -12.18 -2.51
C ILE A 66 -0.30 -13.31 -1.65
N ARG A 67 0.01 -14.59 -1.94
CA ARG A 67 -0.40 -15.73 -1.10
C ARG A 67 0.27 -15.72 0.26
N GLU A 68 1.56 -15.37 0.31
CA GLU A 68 2.30 -15.22 1.56
C GLU A 68 1.72 -14.08 2.41
N LEU A 69 1.42 -12.93 1.81
CA LEU A 69 0.74 -11.81 2.47
C LEU A 69 -0.64 -12.22 3.01
N THR A 70 -1.44 -12.94 2.22
CA THR A 70 -2.73 -13.47 2.68
C THR A 70 -2.56 -14.39 3.90
N ALA A 71 -1.57 -15.27 3.89
CA ALA A 71 -1.32 -16.18 5.01
C ALA A 71 -0.88 -15.43 6.28
N VAL A 72 -0.08 -14.37 6.16
CA VAL A 72 0.32 -13.53 7.30
C VAL A 72 -0.89 -12.81 7.89
N VAL A 73 -1.72 -12.20 7.04
CA VAL A 73 -2.93 -11.48 7.49
C VAL A 73 -3.92 -12.45 8.16
N GLN A 74 -4.14 -13.63 7.58
CA GLN A 74 -5.00 -14.66 8.17
C GLN A 74 -4.52 -15.07 9.57
N LYS A 75 -3.22 -15.38 9.72
CA LYS A 75 -2.65 -15.81 11.01
C LYS A 75 -2.61 -14.70 12.05
N ARG A 76 -2.29 -13.47 11.66
CA ARG A 76 -2.13 -12.34 12.58
C ARG A 76 -3.46 -11.86 13.16
N PHE A 77 -4.51 -11.86 12.34
CA PHE A 77 -5.84 -11.38 12.75
C PHE A 77 -6.83 -12.49 13.11
N GLY A 78 -6.42 -13.76 13.02
CA GLY A 78 -7.23 -14.91 13.42
C GLY A 78 -8.46 -15.14 12.54
N PHE A 79 -8.36 -14.81 11.24
CA PHE A 79 -9.45 -15.04 10.29
C PHE A 79 -9.56 -16.53 9.94
N PRO A 80 -10.78 -17.06 9.73
CA PRO A 80 -10.96 -18.40 9.21
C PRO A 80 -10.39 -18.51 7.79
N GLU A 81 -9.94 -19.72 7.42
CA GLU A 81 -9.34 -19.96 6.11
C GLU A 81 -10.31 -19.59 4.98
N GLY A 82 -9.81 -18.82 4.00
CA GLY A 82 -10.60 -18.40 2.84
C GLY A 82 -11.60 -17.25 3.09
N SER A 83 -11.64 -16.65 4.28
CA SER A 83 -12.49 -15.48 4.52
C SER A 83 -11.85 -14.15 4.14
N VAL A 84 -10.56 -14.14 3.81
CA VAL A 84 -9.80 -12.94 3.43
C VAL A 84 -9.21 -13.14 2.03
N GLU A 85 -9.50 -12.18 1.15
CA GLU A 85 -8.96 -12.11 -0.21
C GLU A 85 -8.23 -10.78 -0.39
N LEU A 86 -7.02 -10.83 -0.94
CA LEU A 86 -6.19 -9.66 -1.24
C LEU A 86 -6.17 -9.42 -2.75
N TYR A 87 -6.38 -8.17 -3.14
CA TYR A 87 -6.30 -7.70 -4.51
C TYR A 87 -5.26 -6.58 -4.62
N ALA A 88 -4.60 -6.49 -5.77
CA ALA A 88 -3.66 -5.41 -6.07
C ALA A 88 -4.23 -4.58 -7.22
N GLU A 89 -4.46 -3.30 -6.96
CA GLU A 89 -4.95 -2.34 -7.94
C GLU A 89 -3.88 -1.29 -8.23
N LYS A 90 -3.80 -0.88 -9.50
CA LYS A 90 -2.81 0.10 -9.93
C LYS A 90 -3.31 1.51 -9.66
N VAL A 91 -2.49 2.32 -8.99
CA VAL A 91 -2.77 3.75 -8.82
C VAL A 91 -2.80 4.45 -10.18
N ALA A 92 -3.91 5.11 -10.52
CA ALA A 92 -4.10 5.78 -11.80
C ALA A 92 -3.03 6.85 -12.08
N THR A 93 -2.77 7.75 -11.12
CA THR A 93 -1.82 8.86 -11.25
C THR A 93 -0.80 8.85 -10.11
N ARG A 94 0.32 8.14 -10.30
CA ARG A 94 1.45 8.10 -9.34
C ARG A 94 1.95 9.49 -8.95
N GLY A 95 1.89 10.45 -9.89
CA GLY A 95 2.26 11.85 -9.64
C GLY A 95 1.51 12.45 -8.45
N LEU A 96 0.22 12.13 -8.29
CA LEU A 96 -0.69 12.76 -7.32
C LEU A 96 -0.70 12.10 -5.95
N CYS A 97 -0.10 10.91 -5.79
CA CYS A 97 -0.02 10.26 -4.49
C CYS A 97 1.15 10.81 -3.67
N ALA A 98 0.83 11.49 -2.55
CA ALA A 98 1.82 12.06 -1.66
C ALA A 98 2.78 11.00 -1.08
N ILE A 99 2.28 9.81 -0.72
CA ILE A 99 3.09 8.73 -0.15
C ILE A 99 4.09 8.21 -1.18
N ALA A 100 3.62 7.92 -2.40
CA ALA A 100 4.49 7.46 -3.48
C ALA A 100 5.54 8.51 -3.88
N GLN A 101 5.22 9.81 -3.83
CA GLN A 101 6.17 10.89 -4.05
C GLN A 101 7.21 10.99 -2.92
N ALA A 102 6.78 10.86 -1.66
CA ALA A 102 7.68 10.87 -0.49
C ALA A 102 8.64 9.67 -0.50
N GLU A 103 8.16 8.48 -0.88
CA GLU A 103 9.00 7.29 -1.05
C GLU A 103 10.00 7.46 -2.19
N SER A 104 9.56 8.04 -3.31
CA SER A 104 10.45 8.33 -4.45
C SER A 104 11.54 9.36 -4.08
N LEU A 105 11.20 10.35 -3.25
CA LEU A 105 12.16 11.29 -2.66
C LEU A 105 13.16 10.57 -1.76
N ARG A 106 12.69 9.73 -0.83
CA ARG A 106 13.54 8.94 0.06
C ARG A 106 14.55 8.10 -0.73
N TYR A 107 14.09 7.40 -1.77
CA TYR A 107 14.95 6.58 -2.62
C TYR A 107 16.04 7.42 -3.32
N LYS A 108 15.67 8.57 -3.89
CA LYS A 108 16.61 9.47 -4.57
C LYS A 108 17.64 10.06 -3.61
N LEU A 109 17.25 10.40 -2.39
CA LEU A 109 18.16 10.92 -1.37
C LEU A 109 19.13 9.85 -0.87
N LEU A 110 18.65 8.63 -0.62
CA LEU A 110 19.50 7.49 -0.27
C LEU A 110 20.48 7.12 -1.39
N GLY A 111 20.07 7.30 -2.65
CA GLY A 111 20.92 7.16 -3.84
C GLY A 111 21.98 8.26 -4.02
N GLY A 112 22.17 9.15 -3.03
CA GLY A 112 23.23 10.16 -3.04
C GLY A 112 22.93 11.42 -3.85
N LEU A 113 21.69 11.61 -4.33
CA LEU A 113 21.32 12.83 -5.05
C LEU A 113 21.18 14.00 -4.08
N ALA A 114 21.83 15.12 -4.40
CA ALA A 114 21.77 16.33 -3.58
C ALA A 114 20.33 16.87 -3.44
N VAL A 115 19.93 17.23 -2.22
CA VAL A 115 18.58 17.71 -1.86
C VAL A 115 18.07 18.82 -2.81
N ARG A 116 18.94 19.76 -3.19
CA ARG A 116 18.63 20.88 -4.10
C ARG A 116 18.17 20.42 -5.50
N ARG A 117 18.58 19.24 -5.94
CA ARG A 117 18.18 18.66 -7.23
C ARG A 117 16.89 17.84 -7.13
N VAL A 118 16.63 17.23 -5.98
CA VAL A 118 15.51 16.30 -5.81
C VAL A 118 14.20 17.03 -5.50
N GLY A 119 14.21 18.03 -4.63
CA GLY A 119 13.00 18.78 -4.23
C GLY A 119 12.22 19.38 -5.42
N PRO A 120 12.85 20.19 -6.28
CA PRO A 120 12.18 20.76 -7.46
C PRO A 120 11.72 19.71 -8.49
N LYS A 121 12.37 18.53 -8.54
CA LYS A 121 11.95 17.44 -9.42
C LYS A 121 10.68 16.75 -8.89
N ALA A 122 10.57 16.54 -7.58
CA ALA A 122 9.34 16.01 -6.99
C ALA A 122 8.18 17.00 -7.11
N ALA A 123 8.42 18.30 -6.87
CA ALA A 123 7.39 19.33 -7.06
C ALA A 123 6.87 19.37 -8.51
N ARG A 124 7.77 19.30 -9.50
CA ARG A 124 7.39 19.22 -10.92
C ARG A 124 6.62 17.94 -11.25
N SER A 125 7.05 16.78 -10.74
CA SER A 125 6.35 15.52 -10.96
C SER A 125 4.94 15.53 -10.37
N TRP A 126 4.77 16.17 -9.19
CA TRP A 126 3.45 16.34 -8.59
C TRP A 126 2.54 17.25 -9.42
N CYS A 127 3.04 18.42 -9.84
CA CYS A 127 2.27 19.36 -10.67
C CYS A 127 1.88 18.80 -12.04
N LEU A 128 2.74 17.98 -12.65
CA LEU A 128 2.50 17.41 -13.98
C LEU A 128 1.68 16.11 -13.94
N GLY A 129 1.46 15.52 -12.76
CA GLY A 129 0.79 14.22 -12.63
C GLY A 129 1.58 13.02 -13.19
N ASN A 130 2.70 13.26 -13.89
CA ASN A 130 3.57 12.26 -14.49
C ASN A 130 4.79 11.98 -13.62
N SER A 131 5.09 10.68 -13.46
CA SER A 131 6.32 10.20 -12.82
C SER A 131 7.46 10.03 -13.82
N GLU A 132 7.53 10.86 -14.87
CA GLU A 132 8.60 10.79 -15.87
C GLU A 132 9.94 11.13 -15.20
N ASP A 133 10.62 10.09 -14.72
CA ASP A 133 12.07 10.03 -14.60
C ASP A 133 12.64 10.14 -16.02
N ARG A 134 12.59 11.34 -16.62
CA ARG A 134 13.39 11.64 -17.80
C ARG A 134 14.85 11.50 -17.40
N GLY A 135 15.46 10.44 -17.93
CA GLY A 135 16.86 10.03 -17.89
C GLY A 135 17.78 10.87 -17.00
N LEU A 136 18.18 10.29 -15.87
CA LEU A 136 19.46 10.61 -15.27
C LEU A 136 20.55 9.87 -16.08
N SER A 137 20.92 10.43 -17.22
CA SER A 137 22.28 10.23 -17.71
C SER A 137 23.17 11.26 -17.01
N PRO A 138 24.40 10.90 -16.61
CA PRO A 138 25.36 11.84 -16.03
C PRO A 138 25.60 13.06 -16.91
#